data_AF-G3HY12-F1
#
_entry.id   AF-G3HY12-F1
#
_cell.length_a   1.000
_cell.length_b   1.000
_cell.length_c   1.000
_cell.angle_alpha   90.00
_cell.angle_beta   90.00
_cell.angle_gamma   90.00
#
_symmetry.space_group_name_H-M   'P 1'
#
loop_
_entity.id
_entity.type
_entity.pdbx_description
1 polymer ?
#
loop_
_entity_poly.entity_id
_entity_poly.type
_entity_poly.pdbx_seq_one_letter_code
_entity_poly.pdbx_strand_id
1 'polypeptide(L)'
;MAEALQVWSEVTPLTFTEVHEGRADIMIDFTRYWHGDNLPFDGPGGILAHAFFPKTHREGDVHFDYDETWTIGDNQGPGTDLLQVAAHEFGHVLGLQHTTAAKALMSPFYTFRYPLSLSPDDQRGIQHLYGRPQLAPTSQAPALGSQTGIDTNEIALVEAETPPDVCDTSFDAVSTIRGELFFFKAGFVWRLRSGQLQPGYPALASRHWQGLPSPVDAAFEDAQGHIWFFQGTQYWVYDGEKPFLGPAPLSELGLQSSPVHAALVWGPEKNKIYFFRGGDYWRFHPRTQRVDNPVPRRATDWRGVPSEIDAAFQDAEGYAYFLRGHLYWKFDPVKVKVLEGFPRLIGPDFFDCAEPANTFR
;
A
#
# COMPACT_ATOMS: atom_id res chain seq x y z
N MET A 1 12.32 -25.34 -7.67
CA MET A 1 11.75 -25.56 -6.32
C MET A 1 12.82 -25.94 -5.30
N ALA A 2 13.55 -27.05 -5.48
CA ALA A 2 14.63 -27.44 -4.55
C ALA A 2 15.65 -26.30 -4.29
N GLU A 3 16.10 -25.61 -5.34
CA GLU A 3 17.00 -24.45 -5.23
C GLU A 3 16.40 -23.27 -4.45
N ALA A 4 15.08 -23.03 -4.55
CA ALA A 4 14.39 -21.98 -3.80
C ALA A 4 14.23 -22.32 -2.31
N LEU A 5 14.12 -23.61 -1.96
CA LEU A 5 14.16 -24.06 -0.56
C LEU A 5 15.58 -24.07 -0.01
N GLN A 6 16.57 -24.31 -0.89
CA GLN A 6 17.97 -24.39 -0.50
C GLN A 6 18.46 -23.11 0.16
N VAL A 7 18.10 -21.92 -0.36
CA VAL A 7 18.54 -20.64 0.20
C VAL A 7 18.15 -20.48 1.69
N TRP A 8 17.03 -21.07 2.11
CA TRP A 8 16.59 -21.06 3.51
C TRP A 8 17.31 -22.12 4.35
N SER A 9 17.50 -23.33 3.80
CA SER A 9 18.23 -24.41 4.49
C SER A 9 19.71 -24.10 4.71
N GLU A 10 20.33 -23.30 3.84
CA GLU A 10 21.75 -22.91 3.97
C GLU A 10 22.01 -22.04 5.20
N VAL A 11 21.00 -21.29 5.67
CA VAL A 11 21.11 -20.33 6.76
C VAL A 11 20.32 -20.72 8.01
N THR A 12 19.75 -21.93 8.04
CA THR A 12 19.00 -22.49 9.17
C THR A 12 19.35 -23.97 9.42
N PRO A 13 18.89 -24.58 10.51
CA PRO A 13 18.92 -26.04 10.69
C PRO A 13 17.88 -26.82 9.88
N LEU A 14 17.02 -26.13 9.10
CA LEU A 14 15.92 -26.77 8.39
C LEU A 14 16.42 -27.66 7.25
N THR A 15 15.72 -28.76 7.03
CA THR A 15 15.92 -29.65 5.88
C THR A 15 14.61 -29.81 5.13
N PHE A 16 14.69 -29.90 3.81
CA PHE A 16 13.53 -30.11 2.95
C PHE A 16 13.71 -31.41 2.18
N THR A 17 12.66 -32.20 2.06
CA THR A 17 12.66 -33.46 1.32
C THR A 17 11.40 -33.53 0.48
N GLU A 18 11.59 -33.68 -0.83
CA GLU A 18 10.48 -33.86 -1.76
C GLU A 18 9.84 -35.24 -1.56
N VAL A 19 8.53 -35.25 -1.38
CA VAL A 19 7.72 -36.47 -1.24
C VAL A 19 6.74 -36.55 -2.40
N HIS A 20 6.53 -37.76 -2.92
CA HIS A 20 5.73 -37.98 -4.13
C HIS A 20 4.34 -38.59 -3.84
N GLU A 21 4.07 -38.94 -2.58
CA GLU A 21 2.82 -39.58 -2.16
C GLU A 21 2.37 -39.02 -0.79
N GLY A 22 1.06 -38.94 -0.59
CA GLY A 22 0.47 -38.40 0.64
C GLY A 22 0.38 -36.87 0.63
N ARG A 23 0.14 -36.28 1.81
CA ARG A 23 0.10 -34.84 2.03
C ARG A 23 1.44 -34.40 2.62
N ALA A 24 2.12 -33.48 1.95
CA ALA A 24 3.37 -32.87 2.42
C ALA A 24 3.09 -31.69 3.35
N ASP A 25 4.11 -31.25 4.09
CA ASP A 25 4.06 -30.02 4.91
C ASP A 25 4.02 -28.76 4.03
N ILE A 26 4.55 -28.83 2.80
CA ILE A 26 4.50 -27.75 1.81
C ILE A 26 3.90 -28.33 0.53
N MET A 27 2.73 -27.84 0.15
CA MET A 27 2.04 -28.23 -1.08
C MET A 27 2.21 -27.12 -2.11
N ILE A 28 2.67 -27.46 -3.33
CA ILE A 28 2.95 -26.48 -4.38
C ILE A 28 2.03 -26.75 -5.56
N ASP A 29 1.19 -25.76 -5.92
CA ASP A 29 0.28 -25.84 -7.05
C ASP A 29 0.43 -24.64 -7.98
N PHE A 30 0.17 -24.86 -9.27
CA PHE A 30 0.00 -23.79 -10.25
C PHE A 30 -1.48 -23.72 -10.63
N THR A 31 -2.12 -22.60 -10.35
CA THR A 31 -3.57 -22.45 -10.50
C THR A 31 -3.90 -21.16 -11.25
N ARG A 32 -5.17 -20.94 -11.60
CA ARG A 32 -5.60 -19.76 -12.37
C ARG A 32 -6.82 -19.15 -11.71
N TYR A 33 -6.93 -17.82 -11.75
CA TYR A 33 -8.08 -17.07 -11.25
C TYR A 33 -8.60 -17.61 -9.91
N TRP A 34 -9.90 -17.89 -9.80
CA TRP A 34 -10.45 -18.59 -8.65
C TRP A 34 -9.89 -20.02 -8.58
N HIS A 35 -9.32 -20.41 -7.43
CA HIS A 35 -8.70 -21.73 -7.27
C HIS A 35 -8.77 -22.38 -5.88
N GLY A 36 -9.68 -21.97 -4.97
CA GLY A 36 -9.99 -22.78 -3.78
C GLY A 36 -9.98 -22.06 -2.44
N ASP A 37 -9.31 -20.92 -2.33
CA ASP A 37 -8.96 -20.23 -1.06
C ASP A 37 -9.64 -18.88 -0.84
N ASN A 38 -10.46 -18.42 -1.78
CA ASN A 38 -10.94 -17.02 -1.80
C ASN A 38 -9.83 -15.97 -2.04
N LEU A 39 -8.64 -16.39 -2.49
CA LEU A 39 -7.57 -15.51 -2.96
C LEU A 39 -7.36 -15.72 -4.48
N PRO A 40 -8.32 -15.30 -5.33
CA PRO A 40 -8.20 -15.54 -6.76
C PRO A 40 -7.02 -14.78 -7.37
N PHE A 41 -6.33 -15.42 -8.31
CA PHE A 41 -5.35 -14.75 -9.16
C PHE A 41 -6.01 -13.85 -10.21
N ASP A 42 -5.22 -12.99 -10.84
CA ASP A 42 -5.66 -11.93 -11.76
C ASP A 42 -5.24 -12.12 -13.23
N GLY A 43 -4.50 -13.20 -13.55
CA GLY A 43 -4.03 -13.47 -14.89
C GLY A 43 -2.60 -12.95 -15.09
N PRO A 44 -2.16 -12.67 -16.33
CA PRO A 44 -0.76 -12.27 -16.55
C PRO A 44 -0.40 -10.93 -15.88
N GLY A 45 0.60 -10.94 -15.02
CA GLY A 45 1.03 -9.82 -14.18
C GLY A 45 0.13 -9.63 -12.95
N GLY A 46 0.61 -8.91 -11.94
CA GLY A 46 -0.15 -8.68 -10.71
C GLY A 46 0.25 -9.65 -9.61
N ILE A 47 -0.65 -10.55 -9.21
CA ILE A 47 -0.38 -11.54 -8.15
C ILE A 47 0.37 -12.71 -8.76
N LEU A 48 1.69 -12.72 -8.57
CA LEU A 48 2.55 -13.79 -9.10
C LEU A 48 2.31 -15.13 -8.39
N ALA A 49 2.10 -15.08 -7.08
CA ALA A 49 1.92 -16.25 -6.22
C ALA A 49 1.37 -15.80 -4.85
N HIS A 50 0.94 -16.76 -4.05
CA HIS A 50 0.75 -16.58 -2.61
C HIS A 50 0.99 -17.87 -1.84
N ALA A 51 1.32 -17.73 -0.56
CA ALA A 51 1.57 -18.83 0.35
C ALA A 51 0.88 -18.65 1.71
N PHE A 52 0.56 -19.77 2.34
CA PHE A 52 -0.13 -19.81 3.62
C PHE A 52 0.85 -20.06 4.77
N PHE A 53 0.84 -19.13 5.72
CA PHE A 53 1.70 -19.15 6.90
C PHE A 53 1.47 -20.39 7.79
N PRO A 54 2.47 -20.77 8.61
CA PRO A 54 2.29 -21.73 9.69
C PRO A 54 1.13 -21.37 10.60
N LYS A 55 0.45 -22.38 11.17
CA LYS A 55 -0.69 -22.23 12.09
C LYS A 55 -1.95 -21.62 11.45
N THR A 56 -2.06 -21.66 10.12
CA THR A 56 -3.28 -21.30 9.39
C THR A 56 -4.03 -22.55 8.91
N HIS A 57 -5.30 -22.42 8.55
CA HIS A 57 -6.13 -23.54 8.08
C HIS A 57 -5.61 -24.23 6.80
N ARG A 58 -4.77 -23.54 6.02
CA ARG A 58 -4.11 -24.04 4.79
C ARG A 58 -2.59 -23.97 4.89
N GLU A 59 -2.03 -24.06 6.10
CA GLU A 59 -0.59 -23.92 6.32
C GLU A 59 0.24 -24.76 5.34
N GLY A 60 1.25 -24.14 4.76
CA GLY A 60 2.15 -24.81 3.82
C GLY A 60 1.67 -24.88 2.37
N ASP A 61 0.42 -24.52 2.08
CA ASP A 61 -0.03 -24.40 0.70
C ASP A 61 0.65 -23.19 0.03
N VAL A 62 1.17 -23.39 -1.18
CA VAL A 62 1.77 -22.37 -2.04
C VAL A 62 1.14 -22.47 -3.41
N HIS A 63 0.57 -21.38 -3.89
CA HIS A 63 -0.01 -21.31 -5.22
C HIS A 63 0.77 -20.31 -6.08
N PHE A 64 1.05 -20.69 -7.31
CA PHE A 64 1.63 -19.82 -8.34
C PHE A 64 0.58 -19.53 -9.40
N ASP A 65 0.49 -18.29 -9.86
CA ASP A 65 -0.41 -17.98 -10.98
C ASP A 65 0.13 -18.62 -12.26
N TYR A 66 -0.61 -19.57 -12.79
CA TYR A 66 -0.27 -20.28 -14.01
C TYR A 66 -0.27 -19.35 -15.23
N ASP A 67 -1.05 -18.26 -15.21
CA ASP A 67 -1.14 -17.34 -16.35
C ASP A 67 0.11 -16.42 -16.48
N GLU A 68 1.02 -16.46 -15.52
CA GLU A 68 2.32 -15.80 -15.60
C GLU A 68 3.27 -16.42 -16.63
N THR A 69 4.12 -15.58 -17.22
CA THR A 69 5.20 -16.06 -18.08
C THR A 69 6.41 -16.44 -17.23
N TRP A 70 6.37 -17.64 -16.65
CA TRP A 70 7.44 -18.16 -15.80
C TRP A 70 8.72 -18.43 -16.58
N THR A 71 9.83 -17.86 -16.10
CA THR A 71 11.19 -18.09 -16.60
C THR A 71 12.05 -18.70 -15.51
N ILE A 72 13.17 -19.31 -15.91
CA ILE A 72 14.19 -19.86 -15.01
C ILE A 72 15.54 -19.36 -15.49
N GLY A 73 16.33 -18.74 -14.61
CA GLY A 73 17.73 -18.38 -14.87
C GLY A 73 17.96 -16.93 -15.30
N ASP A 74 19.09 -16.66 -15.93
CA ASP A 74 19.56 -15.30 -16.27
C ASP A 74 18.85 -14.66 -17.48
N ASN A 75 17.72 -15.21 -17.90
CA ASN A 75 16.99 -14.76 -19.08
C ASN A 75 16.50 -13.32 -18.90
N GLN A 76 17.24 -12.36 -19.47
CA GLN A 76 16.92 -10.93 -19.58
C GLN A 76 15.71 -10.64 -20.50
N GLY A 77 14.89 -11.64 -20.79
CA GLY A 77 13.67 -11.53 -21.60
C GLY A 77 12.46 -11.09 -20.76
N PRO A 78 11.33 -10.77 -21.40
CA PRO A 78 10.07 -10.52 -20.69
C PRO A 78 9.61 -11.82 -20.01
N GLY A 79 9.54 -11.82 -18.67
CA GLY A 79 9.06 -12.95 -17.88
C GLY A 79 9.35 -12.80 -16.38
N THR A 80 8.76 -13.69 -15.59
CA THR A 80 8.84 -13.70 -14.12
C THR A 80 9.69 -14.88 -13.68
N ASP A 81 10.78 -14.63 -12.95
CA ASP A 81 11.68 -15.69 -12.52
C ASP A 81 11.03 -16.54 -11.41
N LEU A 82 10.74 -17.79 -11.76
CA LEU A 82 10.06 -18.73 -10.87
C LEU A 82 10.89 -19.05 -9.63
N LEU A 83 12.23 -19.10 -9.76
CA LEU A 83 13.12 -19.41 -8.66
C LEU A 83 13.00 -18.33 -7.57
N GLN A 84 12.99 -17.06 -7.96
CA GLN A 84 12.90 -15.95 -7.05
C GLN A 84 11.52 -15.83 -6.38
N VAL A 85 10.43 -15.98 -7.15
CA VAL A 85 9.08 -15.95 -6.58
C VAL A 85 8.90 -17.14 -5.62
N ALA A 86 9.31 -18.34 -6.01
CA ALA A 86 9.22 -19.50 -5.12
C ALA A 86 10.02 -19.32 -3.83
N ALA A 87 11.22 -18.74 -3.90
CA ALA A 87 12.02 -18.51 -2.71
C ALA A 87 11.36 -17.50 -1.76
N HIS A 88 10.68 -16.47 -2.30
CA HIS A 88 9.86 -15.53 -1.53
C HIS A 88 8.69 -16.25 -0.84
N GLU A 89 7.88 -16.99 -1.60
CA GLU A 89 6.74 -17.72 -1.05
C GLU A 89 7.13 -18.74 0.02
N PHE A 90 8.26 -19.43 -0.15
CA PHE A 90 8.77 -20.32 0.89
C PHE A 90 9.17 -19.58 2.17
N GLY A 91 9.58 -18.31 2.08
CA GLY A 91 9.76 -17.50 3.28
C GLY A 91 8.46 -17.33 4.06
N HIS A 92 7.34 -17.12 3.39
CA HIS A 92 6.00 -17.07 4.02
C HIS A 92 5.59 -18.41 4.63
N VAL A 93 5.82 -19.52 3.92
CA VAL A 93 5.59 -20.87 4.47
C VAL A 93 6.43 -21.13 5.72
N LEU A 94 7.64 -20.55 5.78
CA LEU A 94 8.51 -20.60 6.95
C LEU A 94 8.20 -19.51 8.00
N GLY A 95 7.12 -18.75 7.84
CA GLY A 95 6.64 -17.79 8.83
C GLY A 95 7.26 -16.40 8.75
N LEU A 96 8.03 -16.08 7.72
CA LEU A 96 8.51 -14.72 7.47
C LEU A 96 7.42 -13.87 6.84
N GLN A 97 7.24 -12.68 7.39
CA GLN A 97 6.37 -11.67 6.79
C GLN A 97 7.13 -10.82 5.78
N HIS A 98 6.39 -10.00 5.06
CA HIS A 98 6.97 -8.96 4.23
C HIS A 98 7.84 -8.00 5.06
N THR A 99 8.93 -7.54 4.45
CA THR A 99 9.81 -6.51 5.02
C THR A 99 9.94 -5.32 4.08
N THR A 100 10.12 -4.14 4.65
CA THR A 100 10.44 -2.91 3.90
C THR A 100 11.94 -2.75 3.66
N ALA A 101 12.77 -3.67 4.17
CA ALA A 101 14.20 -3.62 3.98
C ALA A 101 14.56 -3.67 2.48
N ALA A 102 15.29 -2.64 2.03
CA ALA A 102 15.68 -2.54 0.64
C ALA A 102 16.46 -3.79 0.21
N LYS A 103 16.08 -4.36 -0.94
CA LYS A 103 16.69 -5.55 -1.54
C LYS A 103 16.51 -6.85 -0.74
N ALA A 104 15.60 -6.90 0.23
CA ALA A 104 15.19 -8.15 0.86
C ALA A 104 14.45 -9.05 -0.11
N LEU A 105 14.65 -10.37 -0.01
CA LEU A 105 13.88 -11.36 -0.76
C LEU A 105 12.42 -11.29 -0.31
N MET A 106 12.15 -11.15 0.99
CA MET A 106 10.81 -10.96 1.56
C MET A 106 10.23 -9.56 1.33
N SER A 107 10.79 -8.77 0.42
CA SER A 107 10.13 -7.55 -0.05
C SER A 107 8.85 -7.93 -0.80
N PRO A 108 7.70 -7.28 -0.51
CA PRO A 108 6.42 -7.60 -1.17
C PRO A 108 6.42 -7.33 -2.68
N PHE A 109 7.44 -6.64 -3.18
CA PHE A 109 7.60 -6.33 -4.59
C PHE A 109 8.69 -7.20 -5.21
N TYR A 110 8.30 -7.98 -6.23
CA TYR A 110 9.24 -8.73 -7.07
C TYR A 110 10.27 -7.78 -7.67
N THR A 111 11.55 -8.08 -7.45
CA THR A 111 12.68 -7.33 -8.00
C THR A 111 13.70 -8.34 -8.48
N PHE A 112 13.77 -8.59 -9.78
CA PHE A 112 14.65 -9.61 -10.35
C PHE A 112 16.08 -9.51 -9.79
N ARG A 113 16.60 -10.61 -9.24
CA ARG A 113 17.97 -10.74 -8.74
C ARG A 113 18.56 -12.08 -9.16
N TYR A 114 19.62 -12.00 -9.96
CA TYR A 114 20.41 -13.15 -10.35
C TYR A 114 21.90 -12.91 -10.04
N PRO A 115 22.57 -13.81 -9.32
CA PRO A 115 22.02 -15.02 -8.68
C PRO A 115 21.10 -14.70 -7.50
N LEU A 116 20.15 -15.61 -7.21
CA LEU A 116 19.28 -15.51 -6.04
C LEU A 116 20.13 -15.48 -4.76
N SER A 117 19.82 -14.55 -3.84
CA SER A 117 20.49 -14.45 -2.54
C SER A 117 19.60 -13.83 -1.48
N LEU A 118 19.80 -14.27 -0.22
CA LEU A 118 19.12 -13.72 0.95
C LEU A 118 19.83 -12.45 1.44
N SER A 119 19.07 -11.39 1.69
CA SER A 119 19.59 -10.19 2.32
C SER A 119 19.94 -10.46 3.80
N PRO A 120 20.73 -9.59 4.45
CA PRO A 120 20.95 -9.66 5.88
C PRO A 120 19.65 -9.60 6.71
N ASP A 121 18.59 -9.00 6.17
CA ASP A 121 17.29 -8.93 6.84
C ASP A 121 16.56 -10.27 6.81
N ASP A 122 16.50 -10.90 5.64
CA ASP A 122 15.91 -12.24 5.46
C ASP A 122 16.62 -13.27 6.36
N GLN A 123 17.97 -13.22 6.42
CA GLN A 123 18.77 -14.11 7.26
C GLN A 123 18.50 -13.90 8.76
N ARG A 124 18.38 -12.64 9.22
CA ARG A 124 18.05 -12.36 10.62
C ARG A 124 16.65 -12.85 10.97
N GLY A 125 15.68 -12.60 10.08
CA GLY A 125 14.30 -13.04 10.27
C GLY A 125 14.21 -14.56 10.42
N ILE A 126 14.80 -15.30 9.47
CA ILE A 126 14.68 -16.76 9.48
C ILE A 126 15.45 -17.40 10.64
N GLN A 127 16.61 -16.86 10.98
CA GLN A 127 17.39 -17.34 12.12
C GLN A 127 16.77 -16.98 13.46
N HIS A 128 15.95 -15.93 13.52
CA HIS A 128 15.16 -15.63 14.71
C HIS A 128 14.11 -16.72 14.97
N LEU A 129 13.52 -17.27 13.91
CA LEU A 129 12.51 -18.33 14.00
C LEU A 129 13.11 -19.73 14.24
N TYR A 130 14.19 -20.07 13.53
CA TYR A 130 14.70 -21.46 13.49
C TYR A 130 16.14 -21.62 14.01
N GLY A 131 16.80 -20.53 14.38
CA GLY A 131 18.20 -20.53 14.78
C GLY A 131 19.18 -20.57 13.60
N ARG A 132 20.48 -20.52 13.92
CA ARG A 132 21.57 -20.66 12.95
C ARG A 132 21.89 -22.13 12.69
N PRO A 133 22.46 -22.48 11.51
CA PRO A 133 22.93 -23.83 11.27
C PRO A 133 23.92 -24.23 12.36
N GLN A 134 23.68 -25.36 13.04
CA GLN A 134 24.68 -25.93 13.94
C GLN A 134 25.80 -26.51 13.07
N LEU A 135 26.90 -25.77 12.95
CA LEU A 135 28.17 -26.38 12.62
C LEU A 135 28.50 -27.39 13.74
N ALA A 136 28.83 -28.61 13.36
CA ALA A 136 29.25 -29.66 14.29
C ALA A 136 30.28 -29.12 15.32
N PRO A 137 30.25 -29.62 16.57
CA PRO A 137 30.81 -28.91 17.71
C PRO A 137 32.34 -28.92 17.72
N THR A 138 32.96 -27.75 17.72
CA THR A 138 34.26 -27.56 18.37
C THR A 138 34.03 -27.03 19.78
N SER A 139 34.32 -27.91 20.73
CA SER A 139 34.50 -27.68 22.17
C SER A 139 35.17 -26.33 22.49
N GLN A 140 34.54 -25.52 23.34
CA GLN A 140 35.06 -25.18 24.67
C GLN A 140 34.04 -24.44 25.55
N ALA A 141 34.13 -24.71 26.85
CA ALA A 141 33.22 -24.28 27.93
C ALA A 141 33.71 -22.97 28.63
N PRO A 142 33.17 -22.56 29.80
CA PRO A 142 32.23 -21.46 29.93
C PRO A 142 32.81 -20.24 30.67
N ALA A 143 32.18 -19.07 30.55
CA ALA A 143 32.32 -17.99 31.53
C ALA A 143 30.98 -17.29 31.79
N LEU A 144 30.75 -17.11 33.07
CA LEU A 144 29.51 -16.79 33.78
C LEU A 144 29.28 -15.27 33.85
N GLY A 145 28.02 -14.87 33.63
CA GLY A 145 27.34 -13.84 34.43
C GLY A 145 27.52 -12.38 34.02
N SER A 146 26.42 -11.77 33.55
CA SER A 146 25.65 -10.87 34.40
C SER A 146 24.27 -10.61 33.78
N GLN A 147 23.23 -11.17 34.39
CA GLN A 147 21.87 -10.71 34.22
C GLN A 147 21.70 -9.47 35.10
N THR A 148 21.18 -8.38 34.53
CA THR A 148 20.05 -7.62 35.09
C THR A 148 19.79 -6.41 34.20
N GLY A 149 18.59 -6.38 33.64
CA GLY A 149 18.06 -5.33 32.80
C GLY A 149 16.74 -5.83 32.24
N ILE A 150 15.79 -6.02 33.15
CA ILE A 150 14.38 -6.22 32.82
C ILE A 150 13.98 -4.99 32.03
N ASP A 151 13.87 -5.15 30.71
CA ASP A 151 12.85 -4.43 29.94
C ASP A 151 12.05 -5.51 29.25
N THR A 152 10.94 -5.85 29.89
CA THR A 152 9.82 -6.54 29.27
C THR A 152 9.36 -5.71 28.07
N ASN A 153 9.94 -5.93 26.91
CA ASN A 153 9.24 -5.66 25.65
C ASN A 153 8.33 -6.86 25.36
N GLU A 154 7.33 -7.04 26.22
CA GLU A 154 6.00 -7.31 25.72
C GLU A 154 5.56 -6.04 24.99
N ILE A 155 5.87 -5.97 23.69
CA ILE A 155 5.25 -4.97 22.82
C ILE A 155 4.64 -5.73 21.65
N ALA A 156 3.33 -5.92 21.81
CA ALA A 156 2.29 -6.06 20.82
C ALA A 156 2.55 -6.98 19.62
N LEU A 157 1.75 -8.05 19.58
CA LEU A 157 1.25 -8.64 18.35
C LEU A 157 0.97 -7.52 17.33
N VAL A 158 1.77 -7.40 16.27
CA VAL A 158 1.36 -6.63 15.10
C VAL A 158 0.40 -7.55 14.35
N GLU A 159 -0.88 -7.33 14.61
CA GLU A 159 -2.01 -7.94 13.93
C GLU A 159 -1.78 -7.84 12.42
N ALA A 160 -2.25 -8.85 11.65
CA ALA A 160 -2.45 -8.67 10.23
C ALA A 160 -3.19 -7.34 10.05
N GLU A 161 -2.64 -6.38 9.28
CA GLU A 161 -3.21 -5.06 9.08
C GLU A 161 -4.67 -5.22 8.60
N THR A 162 -5.61 -5.28 9.54
CA THR A 162 -7.01 -5.39 9.24
C THR A 162 -7.38 -4.08 8.56
N PRO A 163 -8.02 -4.12 7.38
CA PRO A 163 -8.44 -2.88 6.74
C PRO A 163 -9.28 -2.07 7.73
N PRO A 164 -9.00 -0.75 7.88
CA PRO A 164 -9.77 0.11 8.76
C PRO A 164 -11.27 -0.02 8.50
N ASP A 165 -12.09 0.03 9.56
CA ASP A 165 -13.54 0.06 9.37
C ASP A 165 -13.90 1.35 8.62
N VAL A 166 -14.48 1.20 7.44
CA VAL A 166 -14.87 2.31 6.56
C VAL A 166 -15.94 3.19 7.20
N CYS A 167 -16.71 2.65 8.15
CA CYS A 167 -17.74 3.36 8.89
C CYS A 167 -17.21 4.14 10.09
N ASP A 168 -15.99 3.84 10.56
CA ASP A 168 -15.36 4.48 11.72
C ASP A 168 -13.90 4.85 11.44
N THR A 169 -13.65 5.51 10.31
CA THR A 169 -12.30 5.97 9.94
C THR A 169 -12.31 7.36 9.32
N SER A 170 -11.14 7.99 9.32
CA SER A 170 -10.83 9.13 8.44
C SER A 170 -10.04 8.65 7.23
N PHE A 171 -9.85 9.53 6.25
CA PHE A 171 -9.10 9.22 5.04
C PHE A 171 -7.91 10.16 4.91
N ASP A 172 -6.77 9.60 4.52
CA ASP A 172 -5.51 10.33 4.36
C ASP A 172 -5.48 11.07 3.01
N ALA A 173 -6.15 10.54 2.00
CA ALA A 173 -6.36 11.24 0.72
C ALA A 173 -7.66 10.75 0.05
N VAL A 174 -8.24 11.60 -0.79
CA VAL A 174 -9.37 11.25 -1.65
C VAL A 174 -9.16 11.91 -3.01
N SER A 175 -9.35 11.16 -4.09
CA SER A 175 -9.22 11.70 -5.44
C SER A 175 -10.19 11.03 -6.41
N THR A 176 -10.67 11.80 -7.37
CA THR A 176 -11.33 11.28 -8.57
C THR A 176 -10.27 10.85 -9.57
N ILE A 177 -10.22 9.57 -9.91
CA ILE A 177 -9.26 8.97 -10.84
C ILE A 177 -10.07 8.26 -11.93
N ARG A 178 -9.86 8.65 -13.19
CA ARG A 178 -10.56 8.06 -14.35
C ARG A 178 -12.10 8.04 -14.21
N GLY A 179 -12.64 9.04 -13.51
CA GLY A 179 -14.08 9.21 -13.31
C GLY A 179 -14.67 8.44 -12.13
N GLU A 180 -13.84 7.78 -11.33
CA GLU A 180 -14.25 7.04 -10.13
C GLU A 180 -13.58 7.64 -8.90
N LEU A 181 -14.20 7.46 -7.74
CA LEU A 181 -13.74 8.06 -6.50
C LEU A 181 -12.92 7.04 -5.71
N PHE A 182 -11.71 7.43 -5.32
CA PHE A 182 -10.81 6.60 -4.53
C PHE A 182 -10.56 7.27 -3.18
N PHE A 183 -10.83 6.54 -2.10
CA PHE A 183 -10.53 6.94 -0.72
C PHE A 183 -9.33 6.15 -0.21
N PHE A 184 -8.31 6.83 0.29
CA PHE A 184 -7.06 6.22 0.75
C PHE A 184 -6.94 6.33 2.27
N LYS A 185 -6.54 5.24 2.92
CA LYS A 185 -6.23 5.22 4.35
C LYS A 185 -5.18 4.17 4.66
N ALA A 186 -4.11 4.58 5.36
CA ALA A 186 -2.94 3.73 5.59
C ALA A 186 -2.44 3.18 4.24
N GLY A 187 -2.39 1.85 4.09
CA GLY A 187 -2.06 1.20 2.82
C GLY A 187 -3.26 0.81 1.96
N PHE A 188 -4.48 1.08 2.41
CA PHE A 188 -5.71 0.63 1.77
C PHE A 188 -6.35 1.72 0.93
N VAL A 189 -7.09 1.29 -0.08
CA VAL A 189 -7.93 2.13 -0.91
C VAL A 189 -9.32 1.53 -1.04
N TRP A 190 -10.34 2.38 -1.08
CA TRP A 190 -11.71 2.05 -1.43
C TRP A 190 -12.04 2.71 -2.76
N ARG A 191 -12.70 1.98 -3.65
CA ARG A 191 -13.08 2.45 -4.98
C ARG A 191 -14.59 2.53 -5.10
N LEU A 192 -15.11 3.71 -5.40
CA LEU A 192 -16.52 3.93 -5.64
C LEU A 192 -16.74 4.29 -7.11
N ARG A 193 -17.63 3.54 -7.75
CA ARG A 193 -18.13 3.85 -9.11
C ARG A 193 -19.58 4.27 -8.97
N SER A 194 -19.91 5.47 -9.45
CA SER A 194 -21.27 6.02 -9.40
C SER A 194 -21.88 5.99 -7.99
N GLY A 195 -21.07 6.30 -6.97
CA GLY A 195 -21.50 6.32 -5.57
C GLY A 195 -21.68 4.95 -4.91
N GLN A 196 -21.20 3.87 -5.53
CA GLN A 196 -21.30 2.51 -4.99
C GLN A 196 -19.92 1.90 -4.77
N LEU A 197 -19.68 1.37 -3.57
CA LEU A 197 -18.44 0.66 -3.25
C LEU A 197 -18.29 -0.58 -4.14
N GLN A 198 -17.14 -0.70 -4.80
CA GLN A 198 -16.89 -1.82 -5.71
C GLN A 198 -16.51 -3.10 -4.95
N PRO A 199 -16.92 -4.29 -5.44
CA PRO A 199 -16.50 -5.56 -4.87
C PRO A 199 -14.98 -5.72 -4.85
N GLY A 200 -14.44 -6.38 -3.82
CA GLY A 200 -13.00 -6.58 -3.66
C GLY A 200 -12.26 -5.40 -3.02
N TYR A 201 -12.98 -4.38 -2.55
CA TYR A 201 -12.45 -3.26 -1.79
C TYR A 201 -12.97 -3.28 -0.34
N PRO A 202 -12.17 -2.85 0.66
CA PRO A 202 -10.84 -2.24 0.51
C PRO A 202 -9.78 -3.19 -0.04
N ALA A 203 -8.86 -2.61 -0.82
CA ALA A 203 -7.71 -3.30 -1.40
C ALA A 203 -6.45 -2.52 -1.03
N LEU A 204 -5.29 -3.18 -1.02
CA LEU A 204 -4.03 -2.44 -0.88
C LEU A 204 -3.85 -1.51 -2.08
N ALA A 205 -3.51 -0.24 -1.83
CA ALA A 205 -3.27 0.75 -2.88
C ALA A 205 -2.12 0.32 -3.80
N SER A 206 -1.16 -0.44 -3.28
CA SER A 206 -0.06 -1.04 -4.02
C SER A 206 -0.50 -2.05 -5.10
N ARG A 207 -1.74 -2.58 -5.04
CA ARG A 207 -2.31 -3.42 -6.11
C ARG A 207 -2.57 -2.62 -7.40
N HIS A 208 -2.86 -1.32 -7.27
CA HIS A 208 -3.08 -0.44 -8.42
C HIS A 208 -1.83 0.35 -8.79
N TRP A 209 -1.04 0.76 -7.80
CA TRP A 209 0.12 1.61 -8.01
C TRP A 209 1.35 0.98 -7.37
N GLN A 210 2.07 0.18 -8.16
CA GLN A 210 3.25 -0.54 -7.68
C GLN A 210 4.32 0.45 -7.18
N GLY A 211 4.88 0.20 -5.99
CA GLY A 211 5.90 1.06 -5.38
C GLY A 211 5.36 2.38 -4.81
N LEU A 212 4.03 2.57 -4.76
CA LEU A 212 3.41 3.70 -4.11
C LEU A 212 3.68 3.62 -2.60
N PRO A 213 4.12 4.73 -1.96
CA PRO A 213 4.28 4.74 -0.52
C PRO A 213 2.95 4.61 0.21
N SER A 214 3.03 4.16 1.46
CA SER A 214 1.89 4.05 2.37
C SER A 214 2.26 4.65 3.74
N PRO A 215 1.43 5.52 4.33
CA PRO A 215 0.26 6.18 3.72
C PRO A 215 0.64 7.23 2.67
N VAL A 216 -0.36 7.69 1.90
CA VAL A 216 -0.28 8.88 1.04
C VAL A 216 -0.98 10.06 1.70
N ASP A 217 -0.43 11.26 1.57
CA ASP A 217 -0.96 12.48 2.17
C ASP A 217 -1.92 13.23 1.24
N ALA A 218 -1.79 13.06 -0.08
CA ALA A 218 -2.70 13.64 -1.06
C ALA A 218 -2.59 12.90 -2.40
N ALA A 219 -3.64 12.99 -3.21
CA ALA A 219 -3.65 12.46 -4.56
C ALA A 219 -4.46 13.36 -5.50
N PHE A 220 -4.10 13.40 -6.79
CA PHE A 220 -4.95 13.99 -7.83
C PHE A 220 -4.67 13.42 -9.23
N GLU A 221 -5.64 13.51 -10.15
CA GLU A 221 -5.44 13.19 -11.57
C GLU A 221 -5.38 14.46 -12.44
N ASP A 222 -4.33 14.63 -13.23
CA ASP A 222 -4.17 15.77 -14.13
C ASP A 222 -4.99 15.64 -15.44
N ALA A 223 -4.93 16.67 -16.28
CA ALA A 223 -5.64 16.69 -17.57
C ALA A 223 -5.11 15.69 -18.61
N GLN A 224 -3.87 15.21 -18.44
CA GLN A 224 -3.26 14.17 -19.30
C GLN A 224 -3.64 12.77 -18.82
N GLY A 225 -4.23 12.67 -17.62
CA GLY A 225 -4.58 11.41 -16.99
C GLY A 225 -3.48 10.83 -16.12
N HIS A 226 -2.41 11.58 -15.85
CA HIS A 226 -1.42 11.14 -14.89
C HIS A 226 -1.95 11.31 -13.47
N ILE A 227 -1.68 10.33 -12.63
CA ILE A 227 -2.11 10.27 -11.25
C ILE A 227 -0.93 10.65 -10.37
N TRP A 228 -1.08 11.72 -9.62
CA TRP A 228 -0.06 12.28 -8.74
C TRP A 228 -0.36 11.89 -7.31
N PHE A 229 0.65 11.39 -6.61
CA PHE A 229 0.58 11.04 -5.19
C PHE A 229 1.65 11.78 -4.41
N PHE A 230 1.31 12.14 -3.17
CA PHE A 230 2.17 12.91 -2.28
C PHE A 230 2.38 12.13 -0.99
N GLN A 231 3.62 12.09 -0.50
CA GLN A 231 3.93 11.58 0.83
C GLN A 231 5.14 12.34 1.39
N GLY A 232 4.97 12.91 2.58
CA GLY A 232 6.00 13.67 3.27
C GLY A 232 6.53 14.79 2.37
N THR A 233 7.81 14.75 2.04
CA THR A 233 8.46 15.76 1.21
C THR A 233 8.68 15.32 -0.24
N GLN A 234 7.99 14.25 -0.66
CA GLN A 234 8.13 13.62 -1.96
C GLN A 234 6.80 13.48 -2.70
N TYR A 235 6.87 13.32 -4.01
CA TYR A 235 5.74 12.99 -4.87
C TYR A 235 6.10 11.91 -5.91
N TRP A 236 5.06 11.24 -6.40
CA TRP A 236 5.10 10.22 -7.43
C TRP A 236 4.05 10.53 -8.48
N VAL A 237 4.30 10.11 -9.72
CA VAL A 237 3.40 10.26 -10.85
C VAL A 237 3.26 8.92 -11.54
N TYR A 238 2.03 8.53 -11.84
CA TYR A 238 1.69 7.29 -12.52
C TYR A 238 0.91 7.57 -13.80
N ASP A 239 1.15 6.78 -14.84
CA ASP A 239 0.28 6.70 -16.01
C ASP A 239 -0.57 5.43 -15.91
N GLY A 240 -1.81 5.59 -15.44
CA GLY A 240 -2.63 4.47 -15.01
C GLY A 240 -2.00 3.78 -13.81
N GLU A 241 -1.58 2.53 -13.98
CA GLU A 241 -0.96 1.71 -12.94
C GLU A 241 0.59 1.72 -13.03
N LYS A 242 1.14 2.28 -14.12
CA LYS A 242 2.58 2.27 -14.36
C LYS A 242 3.26 3.48 -13.72
N PRO A 243 4.37 3.28 -12.98
CA PRO A 243 5.15 4.40 -12.47
C PRO A 243 5.71 5.20 -13.66
N PHE A 244 5.47 6.51 -13.65
CA PHE A 244 5.93 7.44 -14.67
C PHE A 244 7.09 8.29 -14.16
N LEU A 245 6.98 8.81 -12.93
CA LEU A 245 8.03 9.62 -12.29
C LEU A 245 7.98 9.46 -10.76
N GLY A 246 9.13 9.55 -10.11
CA GLY A 246 9.26 9.60 -8.66
C GLY A 246 10.04 8.43 -8.06
N PRO A 247 10.36 8.49 -6.74
CA PRO A 247 10.10 9.61 -5.84
C PRO A 247 10.88 10.87 -6.26
N ALA A 248 10.19 12.01 -6.30
CA ALA A 248 10.78 13.31 -6.61
C ALA A 248 10.47 14.32 -5.47
N PRO A 249 11.35 15.28 -5.18
CA PRO A 249 11.18 16.19 -4.04
C PRO A 249 10.17 17.32 -4.33
N LEU A 250 9.34 17.66 -3.35
CA LEU A 250 8.36 18.75 -3.47
C LEU A 250 8.97 20.14 -3.76
N SER A 251 10.28 20.31 -3.49
CA SER A 251 11.02 21.52 -3.84
C SER A 251 11.02 21.81 -5.35
N GLU A 252 10.95 20.78 -6.19
CA GLU A 252 10.83 20.94 -7.65
C GLU A 252 9.51 21.63 -8.02
N LEU A 253 8.44 21.33 -7.29
CA LEU A 253 7.13 21.95 -7.46
C LEU A 253 7.07 23.37 -6.86
N GLY A 254 8.16 23.84 -6.23
CA GLY A 254 8.23 25.14 -5.56
C GLY A 254 7.66 25.15 -4.13
N LEU A 255 7.40 23.99 -3.55
CA LEU A 255 6.97 23.83 -2.16
C LEU A 255 8.19 23.60 -1.26
N GLN A 256 8.36 24.40 -0.21
CA GLN A 256 9.52 24.31 0.69
C GLN A 256 9.39 23.11 1.64
N SER A 257 9.80 21.93 1.16
CA SER A 257 10.05 20.68 1.91
C SER A 257 9.05 20.36 3.01
N SER A 258 7.76 20.52 2.74
CA SER A 258 6.68 20.27 3.68
C SER A 258 5.53 19.52 3.01
N PRO A 259 4.85 18.63 3.74
CA PRO A 259 3.81 17.77 3.16
C PRO A 259 2.59 18.55 2.69
N VAL A 260 1.97 18.02 1.63
CA VAL A 260 0.68 18.46 1.11
C VAL A 260 -0.37 17.61 1.79
N HIS A 261 -1.31 18.21 2.51
CA HIS A 261 -2.37 17.48 3.22
C HIS A 261 -3.59 17.19 2.33
N ALA A 262 -3.80 17.96 1.27
CA ALA A 262 -4.86 17.68 0.31
C ALA A 262 -4.56 18.33 -1.04
N ALA A 263 -5.04 17.71 -2.12
CA ALA A 263 -4.96 18.25 -3.46
C ALA A 263 -6.35 18.30 -4.09
N LEU A 264 -6.74 19.44 -4.68
CA LEU A 264 -8.02 19.60 -5.37
C LEU A 264 -7.77 19.99 -6.82
N VAL A 265 -8.29 19.18 -7.73
CA VAL A 265 -8.45 19.55 -9.15
C VAL A 265 -9.84 20.16 -9.31
N TRP A 266 -9.89 21.41 -9.77
CA TRP A 266 -11.14 22.16 -9.90
C TRP A 266 -11.36 22.66 -11.32
N GLY A 267 -12.58 22.48 -11.79
CA GLY A 267 -13.09 22.92 -13.07
C GLY A 267 -13.05 21.82 -14.11
N PRO A 268 -13.87 21.94 -15.17
CA PRO A 268 -14.00 20.89 -16.19
C PRO A 268 -12.72 20.66 -16.98
N GLU A 269 -11.84 21.66 -17.06
CA GLU A 269 -10.60 21.59 -17.83
C GLU A 269 -9.43 20.96 -17.05
N LYS A 270 -9.64 20.55 -15.78
CA LYS A 270 -8.60 20.01 -14.88
C LYS A 270 -7.31 20.88 -14.81
N ASN A 271 -7.42 22.18 -15.03
CA ASN A 271 -6.28 23.11 -15.10
C ASN A 271 -6.10 23.98 -13.86
N LYS A 272 -7.05 23.96 -12.91
CA LYS A 272 -6.92 24.65 -11.63
C LYS A 272 -6.67 23.60 -10.56
N ILE A 273 -5.42 23.49 -10.15
CA ILE A 273 -4.98 22.51 -9.16
C ILE A 273 -4.56 23.28 -7.91
N TYR A 274 -5.05 22.86 -6.75
CA TYR A 274 -4.79 23.53 -5.48
C TYR A 274 -4.22 22.53 -4.49
N PHE A 275 -3.09 22.89 -3.86
CA PHE A 275 -2.49 22.11 -2.79
C PHE A 275 -2.78 22.81 -1.48
N PHE A 276 -3.29 22.07 -0.50
CA PHE A 276 -3.63 22.56 0.82
C PHE A 276 -2.68 21.98 1.85
N ARG A 277 -2.35 22.79 2.84
CA ARG A 277 -1.53 22.39 3.98
C ARG A 277 -1.86 23.28 5.16
N GLY A 278 -2.26 22.68 6.27
CA GLY A 278 -2.73 23.42 7.43
C GLY A 278 -3.77 24.46 7.02
N GLY A 279 -3.60 25.69 7.49
CA GLY A 279 -4.47 26.85 7.21
C GLY A 279 -4.33 27.51 5.83
N ASP A 280 -3.53 26.95 4.94
CA ASP A 280 -2.99 27.64 3.76
C ASP A 280 -3.11 26.78 2.49
N TYR A 281 -3.12 27.45 1.32
CA TYR A 281 -3.17 26.77 0.02
C TYR A 281 -2.35 27.47 -1.08
N TRP A 282 -1.90 26.68 -2.04
CA TRP A 282 -1.15 27.10 -3.22
C TRP A 282 -1.90 26.73 -4.49
N ARG A 283 -1.79 27.55 -5.54
CA ARG A 283 -2.26 27.19 -6.88
C ARG A 283 -1.09 26.61 -7.66
N PHE A 284 -1.28 25.42 -8.18
CA PHE A 284 -0.32 24.68 -8.99
C PHE A 284 -0.62 24.88 -10.49
N HIS A 285 0.41 25.20 -11.27
CA HIS A 285 0.31 25.31 -12.72
C HIS A 285 0.74 24.00 -13.39
N PRO A 286 -0.16 23.28 -14.07
CA PRO A 286 0.15 21.98 -14.66
C PRO A 286 1.16 22.06 -15.80
N ARG A 287 1.23 23.19 -16.52
CA ARG A 287 2.16 23.37 -17.65
C ARG A 287 3.61 23.57 -17.21
N THR A 288 3.80 24.34 -16.14
CA THR A 288 5.13 24.61 -15.59
C THR A 288 5.52 23.62 -14.50
N GLN A 289 4.57 22.80 -14.03
CA GLN A 289 4.68 21.86 -12.92
C GLN A 289 5.22 22.53 -11.64
N ARG A 290 4.79 23.77 -11.37
CA ARG A 290 5.19 24.53 -10.18
C ARG A 290 4.02 25.31 -9.61
N VAL A 291 4.09 25.63 -8.32
CA VAL A 291 3.18 26.59 -7.71
C VAL A 291 3.44 28.00 -8.25
N ASP A 292 2.36 28.76 -8.44
CA ASP A 292 2.42 30.08 -9.08
C ASP A 292 3.12 31.14 -8.23
N ASN A 293 3.00 31.00 -6.92
CA ASN A 293 3.60 31.87 -5.94
C ASN A 293 4.09 31.01 -4.77
N PRO A 294 5.35 31.18 -4.30
CA PRO A 294 5.83 30.50 -3.10
C PRO A 294 5.04 30.90 -1.84
N VAL A 295 4.44 32.09 -1.81
CA VAL A 295 3.61 32.56 -0.70
C VAL A 295 2.19 31.99 -0.83
N PRO A 296 1.71 31.24 0.18
CA PRO A 296 0.35 30.69 0.14
C PRO A 296 -0.74 31.76 0.25
N ARG A 297 -1.95 31.35 -0.12
CA ARG A 297 -3.20 32.00 0.25
C ARG A 297 -3.82 31.31 1.46
N ARG A 298 -4.75 31.99 2.15
CA ARG A 298 -5.43 31.44 3.32
C ARG A 298 -6.57 30.51 2.90
N ALA A 299 -6.66 29.34 3.51
CA ALA A 299 -7.77 28.40 3.27
C ALA A 299 -9.14 29.01 3.59
N THR A 300 -9.21 30.07 4.40
CA THR A 300 -10.44 30.83 4.68
C THR A 300 -11.07 31.49 3.45
N ASP A 301 -10.33 31.66 2.35
CA ASP A 301 -10.88 32.09 1.06
C ASP A 301 -11.99 31.13 0.57
N TRP A 302 -11.91 29.87 0.98
CA TRP A 302 -12.91 28.83 0.76
C TRP A 302 -13.99 28.90 1.85
N ARG A 303 -14.89 29.88 1.71
CA ARG A 303 -15.87 30.22 2.76
C ARG A 303 -16.67 29.02 3.25
N GLY A 304 -16.59 28.76 4.55
CA GLY A 304 -17.30 27.68 5.25
C GLY A 304 -16.55 26.35 5.29
N VAL A 305 -15.43 26.21 4.57
CA VAL A 305 -14.52 25.07 4.69
C VAL A 305 -13.70 25.24 5.98
N PRO A 306 -13.43 24.16 6.74
CA PRO A 306 -12.56 24.23 7.91
C PRO A 306 -11.15 24.70 7.49
N SER A 307 -10.43 25.31 8.44
CA SER A 307 -9.12 25.89 8.15
C SER A 307 -8.10 24.84 7.71
N GLU A 308 -8.23 23.60 8.18
CA GLU A 308 -7.39 22.48 7.77
C GLU A 308 -8.28 21.33 7.31
N ILE A 309 -7.81 20.59 6.33
CA ILE A 309 -8.51 19.51 5.65
C ILE A 309 -7.53 18.35 5.42
N ASP A 310 -8.07 17.15 5.34
CA ASP A 310 -7.33 15.90 5.13
C ASP A 310 -7.43 15.43 3.67
N ALA A 311 -8.46 15.84 2.94
CA ALA A 311 -8.61 15.52 1.52
C ALA A 311 -9.55 16.48 0.83
N ALA A 312 -9.46 16.55 -0.50
CA ALA A 312 -10.41 17.28 -1.31
C ALA A 312 -10.57 16.63 -2.69
N PHE A 313 -11.77 16.66 -3.25
CA PHE A 313 -12.03 16.21 -4.61
C PHE A 313 -13.18 16.99 -5.24
N GLN A 314 -13.40 16.80 -6.54
CA GLN A 314 -14.56 17.37 -7.24
C GLN A 314 -15.43 16.24 -7.81
N ASP A 315 -16.76 16.38 -7.67
CA ASP A 315 -17.73 15.49 -8.33
C ASP A 315 -17.94 15.85 -9.81
N ALA A 316 -18.73 15.01 -10.49
CA ALA A 316 -19.07 15.17 -11.90
C ALA A 316 -19.95 16.41 -12.16
N GLU A 317 -20.71 16.84 -11.15
CA GLU A 317 -21.57 18.02 -11.18
C GLU A 317 -20.81 19.33 -10.95
N GLY A 318 -19.53 19.27 -10.59
CA GLY A 318 -18.66 20.44 -10.42
C GLY A 318 -18.52 20.95 -8.98
N TYR A 319 -19.15 20.29 -8.00
CA TYR A 319 -19.01 20.65 -6.60
C TYR A 319 -17.69 20.12 -6.04
N ALA A 320 -17.02 20.94 -5.23
CA ALA A 320 -15.85 20.51 -4.49
C ALA A 320 -16.25 19.95 -3.13
N TYR A 321 -15.58 18.90 -2.70
CA TYR A 321 -15.76 18.24 -1.41
C TYR A 321 -14.47 18.40 -0.64
N PHE A 322 -14.61 18.81 0.62
CA PHE A 322 -13.50 18.96 1.55
C PHE A 322 -13.73 18.05 2.73
N LEU A 323 -12.74 17.28 3.12
CA LEU A 323 -12.86 16.28 4.19
C LEU A 323 -11.98 16.66 5.37
N ARG A 324 -12.45 16.37 6.58
CA ARG A 324 -11.68 16.46 7.81
C ARG A 324 -12.23 15.46 8.83
N GLY A 325 -11.41 14.53 9.28
CA GLY A 325 -11.83 13.42 10.13
C GLY A 325 -12.90 12.58 9.44
N HIS A 326 -14.01 12.35 10.14
CA HIS A 326 -15.19 11.61 9.63
C HIS A 326 -16.22 12.52 8.93
N LEU A 327 -15.91 13.81 8.74
CA LEU A 327 -16.81 14.81 8.20
C LEU A 327 -16.38 15.28 6.82
N TYR A 328 -17.36 15.70 6.02
CA TYR A 328 -17.12 16.39 4.76
C TYR A 328 -18.02 17.61 4.57
N TRP A 329 -17.53 18.58 3.79
CA TRP A 329 -18.20 19.82 3.41
C TRP A 329 -18.34 19.87 1.89
N LYS A 330 -19.56 20.03 1.39
CA LYS A 330 -19.83 20.23 -0.05
C LYS A 330 -19.85 21.72 -0.38
N PHE A 331 -19.01 22.13 -1.32
CA PHE A 331 -18.77 23.52 -1.69
C PHE A 331 -19.38 23.85 -3.05
N ASP A 332 -20.20 24.89 -3.07
CA ASP A 332 -20.88 25.40 -4.27
C ASP A 332 -19.92 26.26 -5.09
N PRO A 333 -19.58 25.87 -6.33
CA PRO A 333 -18.61 26.59 -7.14
C PRO A 333 -19.15 27.93 -7.67
N VAL A 334 -20.47 28.12 -7.70
CA VAL A 334 -21.12 29.34 -8.19
C VAL A 334 -21.26 30.35 -7.05
N LYS A 335 -21.73 29.90 -5.88
CA LYS A 335 -21.88 30.77 -4.70
C LYS A 335 -20.56 30.99 -3.96
N VAL A 336 -19.55 30.17 -4.25
CA VAL A 336 -18.22 30.20 -3.61
C VAL A 336 -18.39 30.15 -2.09
N LYS A 337 -19.16 29.17 -1.62
CA LYS A 337 -19.37 28.87 -0.20
C LYS A 337 -19.80 27.41 -0.03
N VAL A 338 -19.56 26.87 1.16
CA VAL A 338 -20.16 25.60 1.59
C VAL A 338 -21.69 25.69 1.55
N LEU A 339 -22.34 24.62 1.09
CA LEU A 339 -23.78 24.46 1.06
C LEU A 339 -24.36 24.38 2.48
N GLU A 340 -25.61 24.83 2.63
CA GLU A 340 -26.33 24.66 3.89
C GLU A 340 -26.59 23.17 4.16
N GLY A 341 -26.56 22.76 5.43
CA GLY A 341 -26.70 21.36 5.85
C GLY A 341 -25.39 20.57 5.93
N PHE A 342 -24.23 21.23 5.76
CA PHE A 342 -22.91 20.64 5.94
C PHE A 342 -22.20 21.22 7.17
N PRO A 343 -21.30 20.47 7.84
CA PRO A 343 -20.77 19.16 7.43
C PRO A 343 -21.72 17.98 7.59
N ARG A 344 -21.44 16.90 6.86
CA ARG A 344 -22.10 15.58 6.97
C ARG A 344 -21.08 14.48 7.20
N LEU A 345 -21.54 13.30 7.64
CA LEU A 345 -20.68 12.15 7.89
C LEU A 345 -20.32 11.43 6.59
N ILE A 346 -19.06 11.01 6.45
CA ILE A 346 -18.58 10.30 5.26
C ILE A 346 -19.16 8.88 5.20
N GLY A 347 -19.13 8.12 6.30
CA GLY A 347 -19.58 6.72 6.33
C GLY A 347 -20.99 6.50 5.78
N PRO A 348 -22.02 7.17 6.33
CA PRO A 348 -23.39 7.03 5.84
C PRO A 348 -23.59 7.49 4.39
N ASP A 349 -22.95 8.59 3.99
CA ASP A 349 -23.22 9.21 2.68
C ASP A 349 -22.47 8.58 1.51
N PHE A 350 -21.31 7.96 1.76
CA PHE A 350 -20.46 7.36 0.72
C PHE A 350 -20.38 5.83 0.79
N PHE A 351 -20.61 5.24 1.97
CA PHE A 351 -20.39 3.81 2.21
C PHE A 351 -21.62 3.08 2.75
N ASP A 352 -22.80 3.73 2.72
CA ASP A 352 -24.08 3.16 3.17
C ASP A 352 -24.03 2.62 4.62
N CYS A 353 -23.17 3.20 5.46
CA CYS A 353 -23.08 2.87 6.87
C CYS A 353 -24.35 3.27 7.61
N ALA A 354 -24.70 2.52 8.65
CA ALA A 354 -25.78 2.94 9.55
C ALA A 354 -25.43 4.29 10.18
N GLU A 355 -26.36 5.24 10.19
CA GLU A 355 -26.14 6.46 10.95
C GLU A 355 -25.95 6.10 12.43
N PRO A 356 -24.94 6.70 13.10
CA PRO A 356 -24.76 6.47 14.52
C PRO A 356 -26.06 6.83 15.23
N ALA A 357 -26.63 5.86 15.96
CA ALA A 357 -27.86 6.08 16.71
C ALA A 357 -27.64 7.30 17.62
N ASN A 358 -28.44 8.35 17.43
CA ASN A 358 -28.37 9.59 18.19
C ASN A 358 -28.30 9.31 19.70
N THR A 359 -27.09 9.29 20.26
CA THR A 359 -26.86 9.37 21.71
C THR A 359 -26.73 10.84 22.09
N PHE A 360 -27.79 11.60 21.86
CA PHE A 360 -28.01 12.86 22.55
C PHE A 360 -29.46 12.88 23.03
N ARG A 361 -29.61 12.73 24.34
CA ARG A 361 -30.81 13.06 25.10
C ARG A 361 -30.52 14.33 25.89
#